data_AF-A0A4Q3VGA6-F1
#
_entry.id   AF-A0A4Q3VGA6-F1
#
_cell.length_a   1.000
_cell.length_b   1.000
_cell.length_c   1.000
_cell.angle_alpha   90.00
_cell.angle_beta   90.00
_cell.angle_gamma   90.00
#
_symmetry.space_group_name_H-M   'P 1'
#
loop_
_entity.id
_entity.type
_entity.pdbx_description
1 polymer ?
#
loop_
_entity_poly.entity_id
_entity_poly.type
_entity_poly.pdbx_seq_one_letter_code
_entity_poly.pdbx_strand_id
1 'polypeptide(L)'
;VGGDAMGGQVGHHPSAELPISLLYLQQMRFAAALLVAVSLAGCASQPSVPPAVNAVALYTPPPPLPPPPYDEISIKSTDRRIPVIMYHDVIAKRTARSQWFDCSRDEFEAQLAFFQERGINPISIGDLYEHLTLGKEVPESSVVLTFDDNYQGFYDNALPLLRKYGYPSAMFVHTGFIGDKKGDHPKMDWKELKELHKEGLVTIGSHTISHPDDLSKLPFEVQEKELKESKELLEEKLGGPIEFLAYPNGKYDKTTADLARILGYKMSFTIANGLAEESPGILEVNRYVHTRMEKAWEDRDKAIKNGVTYRYEAPITVGPITYESEKVEGCDLRLIRGGMPTTFISDARQGVSDLVKATGSQAGINGTFFAMAAIKSTDNRLVGPSKTPEMAEVLPDMETTRWPKLRNRPLVMWGPYGAAIYPYQPATMVQDRAYREGMLDMTDCFLGGAWLVHQGMARTREQILATGSSDSMDYRRRAFFGFDMDGRPICGATYNSVTSEQFAVSLAEKGVSEAVLLDSGFSTSLVLGEKILASGHSSPDNPSRPIPHAILLKGEVDKASEELAKKDEIKAGEVVAEDAPPKRRRRRRRN
;
A
#
# COMPACT_ATOMS: atom_id res chain seq x y z
N VAL A 1 -35.56 69.83 -21.19
CA VAL A 1 -36.86 69.19 -21.54
C VAL A 1 -37.10 68.09 -20.51
N GLY A 2 -38.12 68.09 -19.66
CA GLY A 2 -39.17 69.09 -19.40
C GLY A 2 -40.58 68.48 -19.46
N GLY A 3 -41.25 68.34 -18.32
CA GLY A 3 -42.53 67.59 -18.17
C GLY A 3 -42.28 66.08 -18.03
N ASP A 4 -42.62 65.35 -16.96
CA ASP A 4 -43.32 65.64 -15.69
C ASP A 4 -44.88 65.72 -15.76
N ALA A 5 -45.57 64.69 -15.21
CA ALA A 5 -46.94 64.75 -14.62
C ALA A 5 -47.52 63.37 -14.14
N MET A 6 -47.75 63.23 -12.82
CA MET A 6 -48.93 62.64 -12.12
C MET A 6 -49.33 61.14 -12.32
N GLY A 7 -49.77 60.36 -11.30
CA GLY A 7 -50.01 60.59 -9.85
C GLY A 7 -51.47 60.23 -9.42
N GLY A 8 -51.80 59.63 -8.25
CA GLY A 8 -51.02 59.03 -7.14
C GLY A 8 -51.88 58.66 -5.90
N GLN A 9 -51.47 57.66 -5.08
CA GLN A 9 -52.04 57.25 -3.76
C GLN A 9 -50.85 56.89 -2.82
N VAL A 10 -50.68 57.33 -1.56
CA VAL A 10 -51.53 57.39 -0.33
C VAL A 10 -51.81 56.00 0.28
N GLY A 11 -51.40 55.65 1.52
CA GLY A 11 -50.52 56.32 2.51
C GLY A 11 -50.55 55.68 3.93
N HIS A 12 -49.68 56.17 4.84
CA HIS A 12 -49.68 56.03 6.33
C HIS A 12 -49.18 54.74 7.07
N HIS A 13 -48.53 55.04 8.21
CA HIS A 13 -48.24 54.32 9.48
C HIS A 13 -49.12 53.11 9.89
N PRO A 14 -48.65 52.15 10.74
CA PRO A 14 -47.98 52.35 12.05
C PRO A 14 -46.64 51.57 12.19
N SER A 15 -45.85 51.50 13.29
CA SER A 15 -45.98 51.68 14.77
C SER A 15 -46.68 50.51 15.50
N ALA A 16 -46.33 50.04 16.71
CA ALA A 16 -45.17 50.18 17.62
C ALA A 16 -44.95 48.76 18.31
N GLU A 17 -44.40 48.44 19.50
CA GLU A 17 -43.94 49.11 20.75
C GLU A 17 -42.69 48.37 21.34
N LEU A 18 -42.51 48.35 22.68
CA LEU A 18 -41.42 47.78 23.52
C LEU A 18 -42.03 47.36 24.90
N PRO A 19 -41.32 46.99 26.03
CA PRO A 19 -39.89 46.67 26.32
C PRO A 19 -39.70 45.40 27.24
N ILE A 20 -38.53 45.26 27.93
CA ILE A 20 -38.25 44.46 29.17
C ILE A 20 -38.09 42.92 28.97
N SER A 21 -37.18 42.12 29.57
CA SER A 21 -35.96 42.22 30.43
C SER A 21 -35.05 41.00 30.13
N LEU A 22 -33.71 41.00 30.14
CA LEU A 22 -32.74 41.34 31.21
C LEU A 22 -32.64 40.31 32.37
N LEU A 23 -32.22 39.08 32.04
CA LEU A 23 -31.61 37.99 32.85
C LEU A 23 -31.10 36.94 31.81
N TYR A 24 -30.01 36.18 31.96
CA TYR A 24 -29.16 35.82 33.10
C TYR A 24 -27.67 35.97 32.73
N LEU A 25 -26.80 36.35 33.68
CA LEU A 25 -25.34 36.38 33.50
C LEU A 25 -24.65 36.02 34.83
N GLN A 26 -24.26 34.75 35.02
CA GLN A 26 -23.46 34.33 36.18
C GLN A 26 -22.85 32.93 36.01
N GLN A 27 -21.66 32.74 36.61
CA GLN A 27 -20.87 31.49 36.68
C GLN A 27 -20.27 31.01 35.33
N MET A 28 -19.03 30.53 35.23
CA MET A 28 -17.99 30.25 36.25
C MET A 28 -16.62 30.82 35.88
N ARG A 29 -16.04 31.69 36.74
CA ARG A 29 -14.59 31.85 37.02
C ARG A 29 -14.42 32.44 38.43
N PHE A 30 -13.21 32.38 38.98
CA PHE A 30 -12.84 32.62 40.40
C PHE A 30 -13.28 31.50 41.38
N ALA A 31 -12.51 31.13 42.42
CA ALA A 31 -11.18 31.61 42.83
C ALA A 31 -10.30 30.47 43.40
N ALA A 32 -9.00 30.76 43.52
CA ALA A 32 -8.01 29.91 44.17
C ALA A 32 -8.05 29.98 45.71
N ALA A 33 -7.39 29.01 46.34
CA ALA A 33 -6.81 29.02 47.68
C ALA A 33 -7.74 29.29 48.90
N LEU A 34 -7.91 28.24 49.72
CA LEU A 34 -7.94 28.39 51.17
C LEU A 34 -6.96 27.37 51.79
N LEU A 35 -6.23 27.77 52.82
CA LEU A 35 -5.10 27.01 53.37
C LEU A 35 -5.26 26.92 54.90
N VAL A 36 -5.72 25.76 55.41
CA VAL A 36 -5.73 25.43 56.84
C VAL A 36 -5.27 23.98 57.00
N ALA A 37 -4.36 23.76 57.95
CA ALA A 37 -3.60 22.52 58.08
C ALA A 37 -4.36 21.37 58.75
N VAL A 38 -4.05 20.15 58.31
CA VAL A 38 -3.85 19.01 59.22
C VAL A 38 -2.50 18.39 58.87
N SER A 39 -1.52 18.56 59.75
CA SER A 39 -0.18 17.99 59.61
C SER A 39 0.06 16.91 60.65
N LEU A 40 0.08 15.65 60.22
CA LEU A 40 0.65 14.52 60.95
C LEU A 40 1.56 13.70 60.03
N ALA A 41 2.60 13.11 60.62
CA ALA A 41 3.77 12.66 59.90
C ALA A 41 3.63 11.26 59.27
N GLY A 42 4.32 11.05 58.15
CA GLY A 42 4.46 9.76 57.47
C GLY A 42 5.62 9.80 56.48
N CYS A 43 6.84 9.50 56.95
CA CYS A 43 8.03 9.51 56.09
C CYS A 43 8.04 8.32 55.13
N ALA A 44 7.94 8.58 53.83
CA ALA A 44 8.28 7.64 52.77
C ALA A 44 9.02 8.38 51.66
N SER A 45 10.26 7.96 51.36
CA SER A 45 11.11 8.58 50.34
C SER A 45 10.63 8.22 48.92
N GLN A 46 10.13 9.19 48.17
CA GLN A 46 9.95 9.02 46.73
C GLN A 46 11.31 9.08 46.02
N PRO A 47 11.59 8.21 45.03
CA PRO A 47 12.78 8.31 44.21
C PRO A 47 12.69 9.54 43.29
N SER A 48 13.78 10.28 43.16
CA SER A 48 13.87 11.41 42.24
C SER A 48 13.88 10.93 40.79
N VAL A 49 12.78 11.10 40.07
CA VAL A 49 12.72 10.90 38.62
C VAL A 49 13.61 11.97 37.95
N PRO A 50 14.65 11.60 37.18
CA PRO A 50 15.43 12.57 36.42
C PRO A 50 14.55 13.20 35.33
N PRO A 51 14.74 14.49 35.00
CA PRO A 51 13.91 15.15 34.01
C PRO A 51 14.06 14.47 32.64
N ALA A 52 12.94 14.05 32.04
CA ALA A 52 12.92 13.55 30.68
C ALA A 52 13.44 14.65 29.73
N VAL A 53 14.54 14.38 29.04
CA VAL A 53 15.10 15.29 28.05
C VAL A 53 14.22 15.21 26.80
N ASN A 54 13.18 16.04 26.76
CA ASN A 54 12.28 16.20 25.61
C ASN A 54 13.02 16.87 24.45
N ALA A 55 13.96 16.15 23.84
CA ALA A 55 14.60 16.49 22.58
C ALA A 55 13.70 16.12 21.37
N VAL A 56 12.38 16.34 21.50
CA VAL A 56 11.48 16.34 20.35
C VAL A 56 11.77 17.61 19.56
N ALA A 57 12.72 17.50 18.63
CA ALA A 57 12.98 18.56 17.66
C ALA A 57 11.67 18.88 16.93
N LEU A 58 11.35 20.16 16.79
CA LEU A 58 10.11 20.60 16.16
C LEU A 58 10.16 20.27 14.66
N TYR A 59 9.60 19.11 14.31
CA TYR A 59 9.49 18.59 12.96
C TYR A 59 8.64 19.53 12.10
N THR A 60 9.31 20.35 11.29
CA THR A 60 8.72 20.84 10.04
C THR A 60 8.68 19.65 9.08
N PRO A 61 7.49 19.17 8.65
CA PRO A 61 7.44 18.13 7.63
C PRO A 61 8.18 18.59 6.37
N PRO A 62 8.91 17.70 5.68
CA PRO A 62 9.44 18.02 4.36
C PRO A 62 8.27 18.45 3.46
N PRO A 63 8.49 19.45 2.57
CA PRO A 63 7.42 19.98 1.74
C PRO A 63 6.79 18.83 0.93
N PRO A 64 5.44 18.79 0.80
CA PRO A 64 4.78 17.69 0.10
C PRO A 64 5.35 17.57 -1.32
N LEU A 65 5.53 16.33 -1.77
CA LEU A 65 5.93 16.07 -3.15
C LEU A 65 4.96 16.79 -4.10
N PRO A 66 5.45 17.29 -5.25
CA PRO A 66 4.55 17.66 -6.33
C PRO A 66 3.65 16.46 -6.70
N PRO A 67 2.48 16.67 -7.32
CA PRO A 67 1.61 15.58 -7.77
C PRO A 67 2.36 14.66 -8.76
N PRO A 68 2.13 13.33 -8.74
CA PRO A 68 2.89 12.33 -9.49
C PRO A 68 2.95 12.61 -11.01
N PRO A 69 3.98 12.09 -11.71
CA PRO A 69 3.92 12.00 -13.16
C PRO A 69 2.90 10.90 -13.48
N TYR A 70 1.82 11.25 -14.16
CA TYR A 70 0.54 10.51 -14.19
C TYR A 70 0.61 9.12 -14.89
N ASP A 71 1.34 8.17 -14.28
CA ASP A 71 1.58 6.81 -14.75
C ASP A 71 1.60 5.78 -13.61
N GLU A 72 2.25 6.08 -12.48
CA GLU A 72 2.50 5.10 -11.41
C GLU A 72 1.27 4.91 -10.50
N ILE A 73 0.97 3.65 -10.11
CA ILE A 73 0.02 3.35 -9.03
C ILE A 73 0.76 3.57 -7.70
N SER A 74 0.26 4.50 -6.88
CA SER A 74 0.86 4.90 -5.61
C SER A 74 0.84 3.76 -4.60
N ILE A 75 1.97 3.54 -3.94
CA ILE A 75 2.16 2.44 -3.00
C ILE A 75 1.16 2.46 -1.83
N LYS A 76 0.65 3.64 -1.46
CA LYS A 76 -0.33 3.83 -0.40
C LYS A 76 -1.74 3.31 -0.72
N SER A 77 -2.04 3.07 -1.99
CA SER A 77 -3.29 2.39 -2.43
C SER A 77 -3.29 0.88 -2.16
N THR A 78 -2.10 0.27 -2.00
CA THR A 78 -1.96 -1.20 -1.95
C THR A 78 -2.53 -1.86 -0.69
N ASP A 79 -3.18 -1.09 0.20
CA ASP A 79 -3.95 -1.58 1.35
C ASP A 79 -5.43 -1.85 1.04
N ARG A 80 -5.90 -1.60 -0.19
CA ARG A 80 -7.21 -2.01 -0.70
C ARG A 80 -7.10 -3.03 -1.83
N ARG A 81 -8.21 -3.67 -2.15
CA ARG A 81 -8.38 -4.58 -3.29
C ARG A 81 -9.75 -4.35 -3.92
N ILE A 82 -9.78 -3.45 -4.89
CA ILE A 82 -11.01 -2.89 -5.49
C ILE A 82 -11.23 -3.55 -6.86
N PRO A 83 -12.34 -4.30 -7.02
CA PRO A 83 -12.80 -4.71 -8.34
C PRO A 83 -13.39 -3.52 -9.09
N VAL A 84 -12.90 -3.29 -10.32
CA VAL A 84 -13.60 -2.43 -11.29
C VAL A 84 -14.44 -3.34 -12.18
N ILE A 85 -15.76 -3.20 -12.10
CA ILE A 85 -16.71 -4.01 -12.88
C ILE A 85 -17.09 -3.23 -14.16
N MET A 86 -17.02 -3.92 -15.29
CA MET A 86 -17.33 -3.42 -16.62
C MET A 86 -18.64 -4.03 -17.12
N TYR A 87 -19.61 -3.14 -17.32
CA TYR A 87 -20.87 -3.39 -17.99
C TYR A 87 -20.83 -2.80 -19.41
N HIS A 88 -21.76 -3.23 -20.25
CA HIS A 88 -22.01 -2.65 -21.56
C HIS A 88 -23.46 -2.18 -21.57
N ASP A 89 -24.40 -2.96 -22.10
CA ASP A 89 -25.83 -2.64 -22.01
C ASP A 89 -26.51 -3.32 -20.80
N VAL A 90 -27.53 -2.65 -20.25
CA VAL A 90 -28.43 -3.20 -19.25
C VAL A 90 -29.84 -3.25 -19.84
N ILE A 91 -30.18 -4.41 -20.39
CA ILE A 91 -31.44 -4.62 -21.12
C ILE A 91 -32.57 -5.02 -20.18
N ALA A 92 -33.82 -4.71 -20.54
CA ALA A 92 -34.97 -5.01 -19.70
C ALA A 92 -35.07 -6.51 -19.36
N LYS A 93 -34.87 -7.40 -20.35
CA LYS A 93 -34.77 -8.88 -20.22
C LYS A 93 -33.91 -9.47 -21.33
N ARG A 94 -33.20 -10.58 -21.05
CA ARG A 94 -32.47 -11.35 -22.08
C ARG A 94 -33.40 -11.88 -23.18
N THR A 95 -32.89 -11.94 -24.40
CA THR A 95 -33.57 -12.53 -25.57
C THR A 95 -32.62 -13.43 -26.36
N ALA A 96 -33.12 -14.14 -27.38
CA ALA A 96 -32.29 -14.95 -28.29
C ALA A 96 -31.30 -14.12 -29.16
N ARG A 97 -31.37 -12.78 -29.12
CA ARG A 97 -30.43 -11.86 -29.80
C ARG A 97 -29.47 -11.16 -28.84
N SER A 98 -29.64 -11.38 -27.54
CA SER A 98 -28.80 -10.78 -26.51
C SER A 98 -27.36 -11.29 -26.60
N GLN A 99 -26.41 -10.37 -26.42
CA GLN A 99 -24.99 -10.68 -26.45
C GLN A 99 -24.50 -11.22 -25.11
N TRP A 100 -23.34 -11.87 -25.13
CA TRP A 100 -22.68 -12.40 -23.94
C TRP A 100 -22.30 -11.32 -22.91
N PHE A 101 -22.20 -10.06 -23.36
CA PHE A 101 -21.91 -8.90 -22.51
C PHE A 101 -23.17 -8.18 -21.99
N ASP A 102 -24.38 -8.49 -22.49
CA ASP A 102 -25.60 -7.87 -21.98
C ASP A 102 -25.81 -8.28 -20.53
N CYS A 103 -26.23 -7.34 -19.67
CA CYS A 103 -26.81 -7.64 -18.37
C CYS A 103 -28.32 -7.41 -18.43
N SER A 104 -29.15 -8.29 -17.87
CA SER A 104 -30.57 -7.96 -17.70
C SER A 104 -30.79 -7.13 -16.44
N ARG A 105 -31.85 -6.32 -16.43
CA ARG A 105 -32.21 -5.49 -15.27
C ARG A 105 -32.35 -6.30 -13.97
N ASP A 106 -32.93 -7.50 -14.06
CA ASP A 106 -33.12 -8.40 -12.92
C ASP A 106 -31.77 -8.94 -12.38
N GLU A 107 -30.81 -9.26 -13.27
CA GLU A 107 -29.44 -9.64 -12.89
C GLU A 107 -28.68 -8.46 -12.26
N PHE A 108 -28.82 -7.25 -12.83
CA PHE A 108 -28.16 -6.04 -12.32
C PHE A 108 -28.71 -5.63 -10.94
N GLU A 109 -30.03 -5.66 -10.73
CA GLU A 109 -30.63 -5.36 -9.41
C GLU A 109 -30.19 -6.38 -8.35
N ALA A 110 -30.04 -7.66 -8.71
CA ALA A 110 -29.48 -8.67 -7.81
C ALA A 110 -28.01 -8.42 -7.45
N GLN A 111 -27.19 -7.92 -8.38
CA GLN A 111 -25.80 -7.52 -8.12
C GLN A 111 -25.73 -6.31 -7.18
N LEU A 112 -26.59 -5.30 -7.35
CA LEU A 112 -26.64 -4.15 -6.45
C LEU A 112 -27.16 -4.54 -5.05
N ALA A 113 -28.16 -5.42 -4.96
CA ALA A 113 -28.64 -5.97 -3.69
C ALA A 113 -27.54 -6.75 -2.96
N PHE A 114 -26.77 -7.59 -3.66
CA PHE A 114 -25.61 -8.29 -3.10
C PHE A 114 -24.56 -7.31 -2.52
N PHE A 115 -24.32 -6.15 -3.16
CA PHE A 115 -23.43 -5.14 -2.59
C PHE A 115 -23.95 -4.60 -1.26
N GLN A 116 -25.25 -4.25 -1.20
CA GLN A 116 -25.90 -3.76 0.01
C GLN A 116 -25.89 -4.80 1.15
N GLU A 117 -26.21 -6.07 0.85
CA GLU A 117 -26.21 -7.17 1.83
C GLU A 117 -24.82 -7.49 2.40
N ARG A 118 -23.75 -7.23 1.64
CA ARG A 118 -22.36 -7.49 2.03
C ARG A 118 -21.62 -6.27 2.58
N GLY A 119 -22.26 -5.11 2.66
CA GLY A 119 -21.59 -3.86 3.03
C GLY A 119 -20.49 -3.44 2.05
N ILE A 120 -20.64 -3.80 0.78
CA ILE A 120 -19.78 -3.35 -0.32
C ILE A 120 -20.23 -1.95 -0.75
N ASN A 121 -19.28 -1.06 -0.97
CA ASN A 121 -19.49 0.36 -1.22
C ASN A 121 -19.04 0.69 -2.65
N PRO A 122 -19.98 0.93 -3.59
CA PRO A 122 -19.64 1.52 -4.87
C PRO A 122 -19.06 2.93 -4.69
N ILE A 123 -17.84 3.15 -5.17
CA ILE A 123 -17.14 4.46 -5.13
C ILE A 123 -17.04 5.05 -6.54
N SER A 124 -16.86 6.38 -6.63
CA SER A 124 -16.71 7.04 -7.93
C SER A 124 -15.35 6.72 -8.57
N ILE A 125 -15.23 6.89 -9.89
CA ILE A 125 -13.90 6.79 -10.55
C ILE A 125 -12.98 7.96 -10.16
N GLY A 126 -13.51 9.07 -9.63
CA GLY A 126 -12.70 10.13 -9.03
C GLY A 126 -12.07 9.70 -7.71
N ASP A 127 -12.84 9.03 -6.85
CA ASP A 127 -12.32 8.44 -5.60
C ASP A 127 -11.34 7.30 -5.88
N LEU A 128 -11.59 6.48 -6.90
CA LEU A 128 -10.62 5.48 -7.37
C LEU A 128 -9.32 6.15 -7.83
N TYR A 129 -9.39 7.22 -8.62
CA TYR A 129 -8.22 7.94 -9.09
C TYR A 129 -7.41 8.54 -7.93
N GLU A 130 -8.06 9.23 -6.99
CA GLU A 130 -7.40 9.82 -5.82
C GLU A 130 -6.85 8.73 -4.87
N HIS A 131 -7.51 7.58 -4.78
CA HIS A 131 -6.98 6.42 -4.06
C HIS A 131 -5.71 5.88 -4.74
N LEU A 132 -5.78 5.55 -6.03
CA LEU A 132 -4.67 4.96 -6.79
C LEU A 132 -3.47 5.90 -6.99
N THR A 133 -3.67 7.23 -6.96
CA THR A 133 -2.58 8.20 -7.20
C THR A 133 -2.10 8.96 -5.96
N LEU A 134 -2.92 9.08 -4.91
CA LEU A 134 -2.56 9.84 -3.69
C LEU A 134 -2.64 8.97 -2.41
N GLY A 135 -3.12 7.73 -2.50
CA GLY A 135 -3.39 6.90 -1.33
C GLY A 135 -4.58 7.38 -0.49
N LYS A 136 -5.49 8.21 -1.05
CA LYS A 136 -6.71 8.67 -0.37
C LYS A 136 -7.50 7.48 0.18
N GLU A 137 -7.94 7.55 1.43
CA GLU A 137 -8.65 6.43 2.04
C GLU A 137 -10.06 6.26 1.45
N VAL A 138 -10.40 4.99 1.18
CA VAL A 138 -11.72 4.53 0.72
C VAL A 138 -12.16 3.34 1.58
N PRO A 139 -13.47 2.99 1.63
CA PRO A 139 -13.97 1.88 2.43
C PRO A 139 -13.25 0.54 2.14
N GLU A 140 -13.03 -0.28 3.16
CA GLU A 140 -12.33 -1.59 3.06
C GLU A 140 -12.97 -2.54 2.04
N SER A 141 -14.29 -2.44 1.90
CA SER A 141 -15.09 -3.17 0.93
C SER A 141 -15.61 -2.19 -0.11
N SER A 142 -14.76 -1.82 -1.07
CA SER A 142 -15.09 -0.91 -2.18
C SER A 142 -15.16 -1.65 -3.52
N VAL A 143 -16.00 -1.14 -4.42
CA VAL A 143 -16.15 -1.59 -5.81
C VAL A 143 -16.33 -0.38 -6.73
N VAL A 144 -16.04 -0.50 -8.01
CA VAL A 144 -16.27 0.56 -9.00
C VAL A 144 -17.12 0.03 -10.14
N LEU A 145 -18.14 0.78 -10.55
CA LEU A 145 -19.09 0.40 -11.59
C LEU A 145 -18.85 1.24 -12.85
N THR A 146 -18.42 0.60 -13.93
CA THR A 146 -18.13 1.23 -15.22
C THR A 146 -19.04 0.67 -16.31
N PHE A 147 -19.52 1.52 -17.19
CA PHE A 147 -20.36 1.18 -18.33
C PHE A 147 -19.70 1.75 -19.59
N ASP A 148 -19.56 0.92 -20.61
CA ASP A 148 -18.97 1.34 -21.88
C ASP A 148 -20.05 1.58 -22.94
N ASP A 149 -19.67 2.25 -24.02
CA ASP A 149 -20.40 2.28 -25.30
C ASP A 149 -21.77 3.00 -25.28
N ASN A 150 -22.13 3.70 -24.19
CA ASN A 150 -23.30 4.61 -24.07
C ASN A 150 -24.66 4.09 -24.59
N TYR A 151 -24.93 2.81 -24.36
CA TYR A 151 -26.21 2.17 -24.71
C TYR A 151 -27.42 2.73 -23.92
N GLN A 152 -28.59 2.71 -24.55
CA GLN A 152 -29.86 3.22 -24.01
C GLN A 152 -30.30 2.47 -22.75
N GLY A 153 -30.06 1.16 -22.67
CA GLY A 153 -30.49 0.35 -21.53
C GLY A 153 -29.84 0.78 -20.21
N PHE A 154 -28.67 1.45 -20.25
CA PHE A 154 -28.13 2.14 -19.09
C PHE A 154 -29.13 3.18 -18.54
N TYR A 155 -29.62 4.09 -19.39
CA TYR A 155 -30.56 5.14 -18.98
C TYR A 155 -31.93 4.57 -18.58
N ASP A 156 -32.44 3.60 -19.35
CA ASP A 156 -33.77 3.03 -19.16
C ASP A 156 -33.86 2.07 -17.96
N ASN A 157 -32.80 1.30 -17.67
CA ASN A 157 -32.83 0.19 -16.71
C ASN A 157 -31.79 0.30 -15.57
N ALA A 158 -30.57 0.76 -15.85
CA ALA A 158 -29.50 0.81 -14.83
C ALA A 158 -29.57 2.07 -13.96
N LEU A 159 -29.71 3.25 -14.58
CA LEU A 159 -29.76 4.55 -13.91
C LEU A 159 -30.87 4.64 -12.85
N PRO A 160 -32.11 4.15 -13.06
CA PRO A 160 -33.14 4.16 -12.02
C PRO A 160 -32.78 3.29 -10.80
N LEU A 161 -31.97 2.25 -11.00
CA LEU A 161 -31.47 1.39 -9.93
C LEU A 161 -30.27 2.05 -9.21
N LEU A 162 -29.31 2.60 -9.94
CA LEU A 162 -28.20 3.37 -9.36
C LEU A 162 -28.72 4.53 -8.50
N ARG A 163 -29.73 5.26 -8.99
CA ARG A 163 -30.49 6.28 -8.24
C ARG A 163 -31.17 5.73 -6.98
N LYS A 164 -31.82 4.56 -7.06
CA LYS A 164 -32.48 3.88 -5.92
C LYS A 164 -31.48 3.50 -4.81
N TYR A 165 -30.30 3.01 -5.17
CA TYR A 165 -29.28 2.57 -4.21
C TYR A 165 -28.32 3.71 -3.78
N GLY A 166 -28.29 4.84 -4.48
CA GLY A 166 -27.34 5.94 -4.25
C GLY A 166 -25.92 5.60 -4.70
N TYR A 167 -25.76 4.70 -5.67
CA TYR A 167 -24.48 4.15 -6.07
C TYR A 167 -23.88 4.91 -7.27
N PRO A 168 -22.67 5.48 -7.16
CA PRO A 168 -22.00 6.15 -8.27
C PRO A 168 -21.55 5.16 -9.35
N SER A 169 -21.41 5.65 -10.58
CA SER A 169 -20.84 4.89 -11.69
C SER A 169 -20.09 5.79 -12.68
N ALA A 170 -19.46 5.17 -13.68
CA ALA A 170 -18.89 5.86 -14.84
C ALA A 170 -19.52 5.38 -16.15
N MET A 171 -19.62 6.27 -17.14
CA MET A 171 -20.10 6.00 -18.49
C MET A 171 -19.08 6.48 -19.52
N PHE A 172 -18.47 5.54 -20.24
CA PHE A 172 -17.51 5.82 -21.31
C PHE A 172 -18.23 5.92 -22.66
N VAL A 173 -18.19 7.11 -23.27
CA VAL A 173 -19.04 7.47 -24.41
C VAL A 173 -18.28 7.35 -25.73
N HIS A 174 -18.80 6.50 -26.62
CA HIS A 174 -18.39 6.30 -28.01
C HIS A 174 -19.07 7.37 -28.88
N THR A 175 -18.34 8.44 -29.19
CA THR A 175 -19.00 9.71 -29.57
C THR A 175 -19.65 9.73 -30.95
N GLY A 176 -19.16 8.93 -31.90
CA GLY A 176 -19.70 8.82 -33.25
C GLY A 176 -21.08 8.15 -33.35
N PHE A 177 -21.54 7.49 -32.28
CA PHE A 177 -22.82 6.78 -32.23
C PHE A 177 -23.85 7.40 -31.26
N ILE A 178 -23.57 8.57 -30.67
CA ILE A 178 -24.52 9.27 -29.79
C ILE A 178 -25.84 9.54 -30.52
N GLY A 179 -26.94 9.06 -29.95
CA GLY A 179 -28.28 9.19 -30.49
C GLY A 179 -28.63 8.23 -31.63
N ASP A 180 -27.77 7.28 -32.02
CA ASP A 180 -28.18 6.24 -32.98
C ASP A 180 -29.14 5.25 -32.30
N LYS A 181 -30.43 5.32 -32.64
CA LYS A 181 -31.49 4.45 -32.10
C LYS A 181 -31.74 3.21 -33.00
N LYS A 182 -30.80 2.83 -33.88
CA LYS A 182 -30.88 1.64 -34.75
C LYS A 182 -30.39 0.36 -34.06
N GLY A 183 -30.77 -0.79 -34.64
CA GLY A 183 -30.30 -2.10 -34.22
C GLY A 183 -30.94 -2.59 -32.91
N ASP A 184 -30.29 -3.57 -32.28
CA ASP A 184 -30.77 -4.17 -31.03
C ASP A 184 -30.19 -3.51 -29.77
N HIS A 185 -29.21 -2.62 -29.95
CA HIS A 185 -28.51 -1.89 -28.90
C HIS A 185 -28.49 -0.38 -29.21
N PRO A 186 -29.65 0.31 -29.12
CA PRO A 186 -29.74 1.76 -29.34
C PRO A 186 -28.90 2.54 -28.33
N LYS A 187 -28.53 3.78 -28.68
CA LYS A 187 -27.56 4.61 -27.94
C LYS A 187 -28.21 5.84 -27.33
N MET A 188 -27.77 6.26 -26.14
CA MET A 188 -28.19 7.52 -25.51
C MET A 188 -27.88 8.74 -26.40
N ASP A 189 -28.71 9.78 -26.31
CA ASP A 189 -28.55 11.05 -27.00
C ASP A 189 -27.91 12.15 -26.11
N TRP A 190 -27.68 13.33 -26.71
CA TRP A 190 -27.06 14.46 -26.01
C TRP A 190 -27.90 15.10 -24.90
N LYS A 191 -29.22 14.90 -24.86
CA LYS A 191 -30.07 15.32 -23.74
C LYS A 191 -29.92 14.35 -22.57
N GLU A 192 -29.94 13.05 -22.86
CA GLU A 192 -29.76 11.96 -21.89
C GLU A 192 -28.38 12.06 -21.22
N LEU A 193 -27.30 12.20 -22.01
CA LEU A 193 -25.93 12.39 -21.49
C LEU A 193 -25.76 13.69 -20.65
N LYS A 194 -26.50 14.76 -20.97
CA LYS A 194 -26.50 16.00 -20.17
C LYS A 194 -27.24 15.88 -18.84
N GLU A 195 -28.26 15.02 -18.76
CA GLU A 195 -28.91 14.70 -17.49
C GLU A 195 -27.92 13.98 -16.56
N LEU A 196 -27.26 12.93 -17.07
CA LEU A 196 -26.24 12.16 -16.34
C LEU A 196 -25.13 13.06 -15.76
N HIS A 197 -24.52 13.88 -16.63
CA HIS A 197 -23.41 14.75 -16.23
C HIS A 197 -23.83 15.79 -15.17
N LYS A 198 -25.05 16.33 -15.28
CA LYS A 198 -25.59 17.32 -14.33
C LYS A 198 -25.97 16.70 -12.98
N GLU A 199 -26.39 15.45 -12.96
CA GLU A 199 -26.76 14.74 -11.72
C GLU A 199 -25.55 14.42 -10.84
N GLY A 200 -24.35 14.26 -11.43
CA GLY A 200 -23.10 13.99 -10.71
C GLY A 200 -22.95 12.56 -10.17
N LEU A 201 -24.04 11.76 -10.14
CA LEU A 201 -24.01 10.33 -9.82
C LEU A 201 -23.23 9.50 -10.86
N VAL A 202 -23.16 9.97 -12.11
CA VAL A 202 -22.49 9.29 -13.22
C VAL A 202 -21.37 10.17 -13.79
N THR A 203 -20.12 9.74 -13.63
CA THR A 203 -18.97 10.39 -14.27
C THR A 203 -18.93 10.04 -15.76
N ILE A 204 -18.83 11.04 -16.65
CA ILE A 204 -18.67 10.79 -18.08
C ILE A 204 -17.19 10.70 -18.46
N GLY A 205 -16.83 9.67 -19.22
CA GLY A 205 -15.52 9.48 -19.83
C GLY A 205 -15.62 9.30 -21.35
N SER A 206 -14.46 9.27 -22.03
CA SER A 206 -14.39 8.99 -23.47
C SER A 206 -14.26 7.50 -23.77
N HIS A 207 -14.85 7.07 -24.89
CA HIS A 207 -14.62 5.76 -25.51
C HIS A 207 -14.27 5.90 -27.01
N THR A 208 -13.53 6.97 -27.36
CA THR A 208 -13.13 7.34 -28.73
C THR A 208 -14.28 7.79 -29.65
N ILE A 209 -13.98 8.09 -30.91
CA ILE A 209 -14.97 8.55 -31.91
C ILE A 209 -15.64 7.37 -32.59
N SER A 210 -14.86 6.37 -33.04
CA SER A 210 -15.34 5.29 -33.92
C SER A 210 -15.25 3.89 -33.31
N HIS A 211 -14.77 3.75 -32.07
CA HIS A 211 -14.47 2.47 -31.42
C HIS A 211 -13.66 1.53 -32.35
N PRO A 212 -12.43 1.92 -32.73
CA PRO A 212 -11.57 1.07 -33.55
C PRO A 212 -11.29 -0.26 -32.86
N ASP A 213 -11.18 -1.34 -33.64
CA ASP A 213 -10.90 -2.68 -33.12
C ASP A 213 -9.63 -2.74 -32.27
N ASP A 214 -8.62 -1.92 -32.59
CA ASP A 214 -7.31 -1.92 -31.95
C ASP A 214 -6.56 -0.60 -32.17
N LEU A 215 -6.46 0.26 -31.14
CA LEU A 215 -5.74 1.54 -31.24
C LEU A 215 -4.26 1.36 -31.59
N SER A 216 -3.62 0.29 -31.08
CA SER A 216 -2.17 0.02 -31.29
C SER A 216 -1.77 -0.20 -32.75
N LYS A 217 -2.74 -0.47 -33.63
CA LYS A 217 -2.53 -0.74 -35.06
C LYS A 217 -2.80 0.47 -35.96
N LEU A 218 -3.25 1.59 -35.39
CA LEU A 218 -3.55 2.81 -36.14
C LEU A 218 -2.33 3.74 -36.23
N PRO A 219 -2.19 4.52 -37.32
CA PRO A 219 -1.21 5.61 -37.39
C PRO A 219 -1.38 6.60 -36.23
N PHE A 220 -0.27 7.25 -35.83
CA PHE A 220 -0.23 8.20 -34.72
C PHE A 220 -1.33 9.25 -34.82
N GLU A 221 -1.51 9.83 -36.01
CA GLU A 221 -2.45 10.92 -36.29
C GLU A 221 -3.92 10.45 -36.15
N VAL A 222 -4.17 9.15 -36.35
CA VAL A 222 -5.50 8.56 -36.17
C VAL A 222 -5.74 8.22 -34.70
N GLN A 223 -4.73 7.73 -33.98
CA GLN A 223 -4.81 7.55 -32.52
C GLN A 223 -5.04 8.88 -31.81
N GLU A 224 -4.26 9.92 -32.16
CA GLU A 224 -4.41 11.28 -31.64
C GLU A 224 -5.82 11.79 -31.89
N LYS A 225 -6.30 11.69 -33.14
CA LYS A 225 -7.66 12.10 -33.50
C LYS A 225 -8.73 11.40 -32.65
N GLU A 226 -8.71 10.07 -32.60
CA GLU A 226 -9.68 9.24 -31.87
C GLU A 226 -9.76 9.59 -30.38
N LEU A 227 -8.61 9.90 -29.75
CA LEU A 227 -8.56 10.29 -28.33
C LEU A 227 -8.88 11.78 -28.10
N LYS A 228 -8.55 12.66 -29.06
CA LYS A 228 -8.64 14.12 -28.93
C LYS A 228 -10.01 14.67 -29.29
N GLU A 229 -10.53 14.40 -30.49
CA GLU A 229 -11.81 14.98 -30.92
C GLU A 229 -12.99 14.40 -30.12
N SER A 230 -12.87 13.15 -29.63
CA SER A 230 -13.86 12.56 -28.72
C SER A 230 -13.93 13.28 -27.38
N LYS A 231 -12.77 13.61 -26.78
CA LYS A 231 -12.64 14.44 -25.58
C LYS A 231 -13.22 15.83 -25.81
N GLU A 232 -12.72 16.56 -26.82
CA GLU A 232 -13.12 17.94 -27.10
C GLU A 232 -14.62 18.06 -27.38
N LEU A 233 -15.22 17.11 -28.11
CA LEU A 233 -16.66 17.08 -28.36
C LEU A 233 -17.48 16.85 -27.09
N LEU A 234 -17.05 15.95 -26.20
CA LEU A 234 -17.72 15.73 -24.91
C LEU A 234 -17.59 16.95 -24.01
N GLU A 235 -16.41 17.56 -23.92
CA GLU A 235 -16.15 18.78 -23.12
C GLU A 235 -16.98 19.97 -23.62
N GLU A 236 -17.00 20.22 -24.94
CA GLU A 236 -17.78 21.29 -25.57
C GLU A 236 -19.29 21.12 -25.35
N LYS A 237 -19.79 19.88 -25.42
CA LYS A 237 -21.24 19.62 -25.29
C LYS A 237 -21.71 19.56 -23.84
N LEU A 238 -20.89 19.08 -22.89
CA LEU A 238 -21.27 18.92 -21.49
C LEU A 238 -20.89 20.12 -20.60
N GLY A 239 -19.84 20.87 -20.95
CA GLY A 239 -19.43 22.08 -20.22
C GLY A 239 -18.52 21.82 -19.02
N GLY A 240 -17.85 20.67 -18.97
CA GLY A 240 -16.90 20.28 -17.93
C GLY A 240 -15.82 19.33 -18.48
N PRO A 241 -14.71 19.10 -17.75
CA PRO A 241 -13.58 18.32 -18.24
C PRO A 241 -13.89 16.82 -18.32
N ILE A 242 -13.30 16.15 -19.31
CA ILE A 242 -13.40 14.72 -19.55
C ILE A 242 -12.04 14.09 -19.26
N GLU A 243 -11.91 13.60 -18.04
CA GLU A 243 -10.62 13.25 -17.44
C GLU A 243 -10.30 11.75 -17.55
N PHE A 244 -11.21 10.94 -18.09
CA PHE A 244 -11.16 9.48 -18.07
C PHE A 244 -11.44 8.85 -19.43
N LEU A 245 -10.74 7.76 -19.74
CA LEU A 245 -10.81 7.03 -21.01
C LEU A 245 -10.97 5.53 -20.77
N ALA A 246 -11.76 4.84 -21.60
CA ALA A 246 -11.63 3.39 -21.74
C ALA A 246 -11.15 3.09 -23.16
N TYR A 247 -10.13 2.24 -23.31
CA TYR A 247 -9.65 1.85 -24.64
C TYR A 247 -10.64 0.84 -25.26
N PRO A 248 -11.09 1.05 -26.51
CA PRO A 248 -11.84 0.06 -27.29
C PRO A 248 -11.20 -1.33 -27.27
N ASN A 249 -11.99 -2.35 -26.95
CA ASN A 249 -11.51 -3.73 -26.70
C ASN A 249 -10.36 -3.86 -25.67
N GLY A 250 -10.07 -2.83 -24.89
CA GLY A 250 -8.92 -2.74 -24.00
C GLY A 250 -7.56 -2.77 -24.69
N LYS A 251 -7.46 -2.43 -25.99
CA LYS A 251 -6.22 -2.50 -26.77
C LYS A 251 -5.61 -1.12 -27.02
N TYR A 252 -4.32 -1.00 -26.72
CA TYR A 252 -3.51 0.23 -26.74
C TYR A 252 -2.04 -0.18 -26.89
N ASP A 253 -1.16 0.78 -27.19
CA ASP A 253 0.28 0.65 -27.00
C ASP A 253 0.84 1.82 -26.17
N LYS A 254 2.17 1.89 -26.04
CA LYS A 254 2.83 3.02 -25.38
C LYS A 254 2.50 4.35 -26.07
N THR A 255 2.39 4.36 -27.40
CA THR A 255 2.01 5.55 -28.18
C THR A 255 0.60 6.02 -27.80
N THR A 256 -0.37 5.10 -27.71
CA THR A 256 -1.73 5.40 -27.24
C THR A 256 -1.74 5.98 -25.82
N ALA A 257 -0.99 5.37 -24.89
CA ALA A 257 -0.93 5.82 -23.50
C ALA A 257 -0.22 7.18 -23.36
N ASP A 258 0.88 7.40 -24.10
CA ASP A 258 1.56 8.70 -24.14
C ASP A 258 0.66 9.80 -24.70
N LEU A 259 -0.11 9.51 -25.76
CA LEU A 259 -1.14 10.41 -26.28
C LEU A 259 -2.22 10.72 -25.25
N ALA A 260 -2.76 9.71 -24.55
CA ALA A 260 -3.76 9.93 -23.51
C ALA A 260 -3.25 10.88 -22.40
N ARG A 261 -1.99 10.71 -21.99
CA ARG A 261 -1.32 11.59 -21.00
C ARG A 261 -1.14 13.02 -21.52
N ILE A 262 -0.68 13.19 -22.76
CA ILE A 262 -0.48 14.50 -23.40
C ILE A 262 -1.80 15.25 -23.55
N LEU A 263 -2.89 14.53 -23.86
CA LEU A 263 -4.25 15.07 -23.97
C LEU A 263 -4.92 15.31 -22.60
N GLY A 264 -4.25 15.04 -21.48
CA GLY A 264 -4.76 15.34 -20.14
C GLY A 264 -5.84 14.38 -19.64
N TYR A 265 -5.86 13.13 -20.12
CA TYR A 265 -6.57 12.07 -19.41
C TYR A 265 -5.77 11.68 -18.15
N LYS A 266 -6.45 11.59 -17.00
CA LYS A 266 -5.88 11.29 -15.68
C LYS A 266 -5.74 9.80 -15.41
N MET A 267 -6.70 9.01 -15.90
CA MET A 267 -6.75 7.56 -15.70
C MET A 267 -7.47 6.90 -16.88
N SER A 268 -6.93 5.77 -17.34
CA SER A 268 -7.47 5.03 -18.48
C SER A 268 -7.63 3.54 -18.18
N PHE A 269 -8.66 2.91 -18.75
CA PHE A 269 -9.08 1.55 -18.42
C PHE A 269 -8.92 0.56 -19.59
N THR A 270 -8.60 -0.69 -19.22
CA THR A 270 -8.43 -1.83 -20.14
C THR A 270 -9.57 -2.85 -19.98
N ILE A 271 -9.39 -4.07 -20.52
CA ILE A 271 -10.21 -5.26 -20.18
C ILE A 271 -9.38 -6.38 -19.50
N ALA A 272 -8.18 -6.04 -19.02
CA ALA A 272 -7.32 -6.98 -18.30
C ALA A 272 -7.94 -7.34 -16.95
N ASN A 273 -8.09 -8.63 -16.67
CA ASN A 273 -8.75 -9.12 -15.46
C ASN A 273 -7.75 -9.05 -14.29
N GLY A 274 -7.99 -8.12 -13.36
CA GLY A 274 -7.16 -7.88 -12.20
C GLY A 274 -7.78 -6.80 -11.31
N LEU A 275 -7.24 -6.65 -10.11
CA LEU A 275 -7.69 -5.64 -9.14
C LEU A 275 -7.03 -4.29 -9.48
N ALA A 276 -7.66 -3.18 -9.10
CA ALA A 276 -7.26 -1.85 -9.55
C ALA A 276 -5.83 -1.48 -9.14
N GLU A 277 -5.44 -1.87 -7.93
CA GLU A 277 -4.13 -1.65 -7.31
C GLU A 277 -3.02 -2.55 -7.91
N GLU A 278 -3.41 -3.56 -8.69
CA GLU A 278 -2.51 -4.52 -9.35
C GLU A 278 -2.36 -4.23 -10.86
N SER A 279 -2.76 -3.02 -11.29
CA SER A 279 -2.65 -2.54 -12.68
C SER A 279 -1.20 -2.16 -13.04
N PRO A 280 -0.80 -2.22 -14.32
CA PRO A 280 0.54 -1.79 -14.75
C PRO A 280 0.83 -0.31 -14.48
N GLY A 281 -0.21 0.54 -14.56
CA GLY A 281 -0.15 1.98 -14.33
C GLY A 281 -1.55 2.60 -14.34
N ILE A 282 -1.66 3.90 -14.02
CA ILE A 282 -2.93 4.63 -13.96
C ILE A 282 -3.59 4.82 -15.35
N LEU A 283 -2.81 4.73 -16.42
CA LEU A 283 -3.31 4.74 -17.80
C LEU A 283 -3.60 3.31 -18.33
N GLU A 284 -3.58 2.29 -17.47
CA GLU A 284 -3.69 0.87 -17.84
C GLU A 284 -4.58 0.07 -16.86
N VAL A 285 -5.58 0.71 -16.22
CA VAL A 285 -6.32 0.14 -15.10
C VAL A 285 -7.10 -1.12 -15.48
N ASN A 286 -6.94 -2.17 -14.69
CA ASN A 286 -7.60 -3.48 -14.84
C ASN A 286 -9.13 -3.37 -14.67
N ARG A 287 -9.89 -4.25 -15.36
CA ARG A 287 -11.34 -4.40 -15.21
C ARG A 287 -11.81 -5.85 -15.37
N TYR A 288 -12.87 -6.21 -14.66
CA TYR A 288 -13.62 -7.45 -14.85
C TYR A 288 -14.94 -7.15 -15.56
N VAL A 289 -15.23 -7.82 -16.69
CA VAL A 289 -16.59 -7.82 -17.24
C VAL A 289 -17.59 -8.39 -16.21
N HIS A 290 -18.82 -7.86 -16.13
CA HIS A 290 -19.79 -8.25 -15.08
C HIS A 290 -20.11 -9.75 -15.03
N THR A 291 -20.04 -10.46 -16.15
CA THR A 291 -20.16 -11.94 -16.21
C THR A 291 -19.02 -12.69 -15.50
N ARG A 292 -18.01 -11.97 -15.00
CA ARG A 292 -16.92 -12.45 -14.15
C ARG A 292 -16.91 -11.84 -12.76
N MET A 293 -18.02 -11.24 -12.31
CA MET A 293 -18.10 -10.62 -10.98
C MET A 293 -17.74 -11.60 -9.85
N GLU A 294 -18.16 -12.87 -9.92
CA GLU A 294 -17.76 -13.93 -8.97
C GLU A 294 -16.23 -14.08 -8.90
N LYS A 295 -15.57 -14.19 -10.06
CA LYS A 295 -14.10 -14.28 -10.17
C LYS A 295 -13.38 -13.03 -9.64
N ALA A 296 -14.00 -11.86 -9.74
CA ALA A 296 -13.47 -10.62 -9.19
C ALA A 296 -13.49 -10.62 -7.65
N TRP A 297 -14.55 -11.17 -7.04
CA TRP A 297 -14.61 -11.41 -5.60
C TRP A 297 -13.65 -12.53 -5.16
N GLU A 298 -13.52 -13.61 -5.93
CA GLU A 298 -12.50 -14.64 -5.67
C GLU A 298 -11.08 -14.06 -5.63
N ASP A 299 -10.70 -13.21 -6.59
CA ASP A 299 -9.38 -12.57 -6.62
C ASP A 299 -9.17 -11.61 -5.45
N ARG A 300 -10.16 -10.75 -5.16
CA ARG A 300 -10.13 -9.83 -4.01
C ARG A 300 -9.94 -10.60 -2.70
N ASP A 301 -10.82 -11.56 -2.42
CA ASP A 301 -10.85 -12.24 -1.12
C ASP A 301 -9.62 -13.15 -0.97
N LYS A 302 -9.10 -13.69 -2.07
CA LYS A 302 -7.79 -14.36 -2.12
C LYS A 302 -6.65 -13.40 -1.81
N ALA A 303 -6.60 -12.20 -2.39
CA ALA A 303 -5.56 -11.20 -2.14
C ALA A 303 -5.58 -10.68 -0.69
N ILE A 304 -6.78 -10.46 -0.12
CA ILE A 304 -6.96 -10.10 1.30
C ILE A 304 -6.52 -11.26 2.21
N LYS A 305 -7.01 -12.49 1.97
CA LYS A 305 -6.65 -13.68 2.78
C LYS A 305 -5.15 -13.98 2.74
N ASN A 306 -4.55 -13.85 1.57
CA ASN A 306 -3.11 -14.00 1.37
C ASN A 306 -2.31 -12.90 2.07
N GLY A 307 -2.93 -11.81 2.52
CA GLY A 307 -2.27 -10.79 3.30
C GLY A 307 -1.42 -9.85 2.48
N VAL A 308 -1.94 -9.42 1.33
CA VAL A 308 -1.25 -8.52 0.39
C VAL A 308 -1.66 -7.04 0.60
N THR A 309 -2.50 -6.78 1.59
CA THR A 309 -3.15 -5.48 1.88
C THR A 309 -2.56 -4.73 3.09
N TYR A 310 -1.34 -5.06 3.52
CA TYR A 310 -0.79 -4.53 4.75
C TYR A 310 0.24 -3.44 4.50
N ARG A 311 0.06 -2.31 5.18
CA ARG A 311 1.04 -1.23 5.33
C ARG A 311 1.38 -1.05 6.81
N TYR A 312 2.63 -0.71 7.10
CA TYR A 312 3.07 -0.21 8.40
C TYR A 312 3.69 1.17 8.17
N GLU A 313 3.32 2.15 8.98
CA GLU A 313 3.91 3.48 9.05
C GLU A 313 3.94 3.88 10.53
N ALA A 314 5.12 4.13 11.10
CA ALA A 314 5.27 4.50 12.52
C ALA A 314 6.54 5.33 12.78
N PRO A 315 6.59 6.12 13.86
CA PRO A 315 7.82 6.75 14.33
C PRO A 315 8.90 5.71 14.70
N ILE A 316 10.18 6.05 14.52
CA ILE A 316 11.29 5.28 15.09
C ILE A 316 11.59 5.80 16.49
N THR A 317 11.55 4.91 17.48
CA THR A 317 11.98 5.21 18.85
C THR A 317 13.44 4.83 19.04
N VAL A 318 14.32 5.83 19.00
CA VAL A 318 15.74 5.64 19.32
C VAL A 318 15.92 5.48 20.83
N GLY A 319 16.57 4.38 21.23
CA GLY A 319 16.92 4.11 22.63
C GLY A 319 18.29 3.42 22.73
N PRO A 320 18.77 3.10 23.94
CA PRO A 320 19.98 2.30 24.12
C PRO A 320 19.82 0.93 23.45
N ILE A 321 20.93 0.40 22.95
CA ILE A 321 21.02 -0.91 22.32
C ILE A 321 21.07 -1.97 23.43
N THR A 322 20.04 -2.82 23.42
CA THR A 322 19.85 -3.92 24.38
C THR A 322 19.87 -5.27 23.66
N TYR A 323 20.48 -6.30 24.25
CA TYR A 323 20.58 -7.65 23.74
C TYR A 323 19.96 -8.66 24.73
N GLU A 324 19.13 -9.57 24.21
CA GLU A 324 18.57 -10.69 24.99
C GLU A 324 18.71 -12.03 24.26
N SER A 325 18.72 -13.11 25.06
CA SER A 325 18.80 -14.50 24.61
C SER A 325 17.75 -15.35 25.35
N GLU A 326 16.83 -15.99 24.64
CA GLU A 326 15.77 -16.79 25.29
C GLU A 326 15.24 -17.91 24.40
N LYS A 327 14.59 -18.92 25.00
CA LYS A 327 13.91 -20.01 24.30
C LYS A 327 12.40 -19.82 24.34
N VAL A 328 11.79 -19.66 23.18
CA VAL A 328 10.38 -19.28 22.97
C VAL A 328 9.81 -20.21 21.90
N GLU A 329 8.74 -20.95 22.19
CA GLU A 329 8.13 -21.96 21.27
C GLU A 329 9.13 -22.85 20.51
N GLY A 330 10.27 -23.17 21.15
CA GLY A 330 11.35 -23.98 20.57
C GLY A 330 12.32 -23.24 19.63
N CYS A 331 12.12 -21.94 19.37
CA CYS A 331 13.15 -21.05 18.84
C CYS A 331 14.13 -20.63 19.96
N ASP A 332 15.44 -20.83 19.73
CA ASP A 332 16.53 -20.28 20.54
C ASP A 332 16.88 -18.90 19.97
N LEU A 333 16.22 -17.86 20.49
CA LEU A 333 16.28 -16.50 19.94
C LEU A 333 17.50 -15.72 20.44
N ARG A 334 18.04 -14.90 19.55
CA ARG A 334 19.02 -13.84 19.83
C ARG A 334 18.46 -12.54 19.24
N LEU A 335 18.17 -11.56 20.10
CA LEU A 335 17.45 -10.35 19.74
C LEU A 335 18.22 -9.11 20.21
N ILE A 336 18.41 -8.13 19.33
CA ILE A 336 19.00 -6.82 19.63
C ILE A 336 17.96 -5.75 19.31
N ARG A 337 17.56 -4.95 20.31
CA ARG A 337 16.63 -3.82 20.18
C ARG A 337 17.35 -2.49 20.39
N GLY A 338 16.83 -1.43 19.78
CA GLY A 338 17.28 -0.05 20.00
C GLY A 338 18.32 0.45 19.00
N GLY A 339 18.93 1.60 19.31
CA GLY A 339 19.77 2.35 18.38
C GLY A 339 18.98 3.03 17.25
N MET A 340 19.71 3.66 16.33
CA MET A 340 19.24 4.13 15.04
C MET A 340 19.72 3.14 13.95
N PRO A 341 18.86 2.63 13.06
CA PRO A 341 19.25 1.70 12.02
C PRO A 341 19.85 2.43 10.81
N THR A 342 20.77 1.78 10.13
CA THR A 342 21.39 2.26 8.88
C THR A 342 21.74 1.04 8.04
N THR A 343 21.47 1.09 6.75
CA THR A 343 22.05 0.13 5.80
C THR A 343 23.48 0.56 5.47
N PHE A 344 24.29 -0.42 5.06
CA PHE A 344 25.62 -0.21 4.50
C PHE A 344 25.83 -1.20 3.35
N ILE A 345 26.45 -0.74 2.25
CA ILE A 345 26.83 -1.57 1.10
C ILE A 345 28.31 -1.32 0.81
N SER A 346 29.06 -2.40 0.62
CA SER A 346 30.51 -2.40 0.39
C SER A 346 30.82 -3.02 -0.98
N ASP A 347 31.80 -2.45 -1.68
CA ASP A 347 32.33 -3.03 -2.93
C ASP A 347 32.96 -4.41 -2.69
N ALA A 348 33.45 -4.65 -1.46
CA ALA A 348 34.08 -5.89 -1.01
C ALA A 348 33.17 -6.71 -0.07
N ARG A 349 33.45 -8.01 0.05
CA ARG A 349 32.79 -8.88 1.03
C ARG A 349 33.59 -8.93 2.32
N GLN A 350 32.95 -8.56 3.44
CA GLN A 350 33.58 -8.41 4.76
C GLN A 350 32.71 -9.09 5.83
N GLY A 351 33.22 -9.32 7.04
CA GLY A 351 32.40 -9.80 8.16
C GLY A 351 31.46 -8.69 8.66
N VAL A 352 30.30 -9.05 9.23
CA VAL A 352 29.40 -8.06 9.86
C VAL A 352 30.13 -7.32 10.99
N SER A 353 30.98 -8.01 11.76
CA SER A 353 31.90 -7.42 12.74
C SER A 353 32.83 -6.34 12.16
N ASP A 354 33.36 -6.57 10.97
CA ASP A 354 34.26 -5.63 10.30
C ASP A 354 33.49 -4.37 9.88
N LEU A 355 32.25 -4.53 9.41
CA LEU A 355 31.36 -3.43 9.02
C LEU A 355 30.88 -2.62 10.24
N VAL A 356 30.53 -3.28 11.33
CA VAL A 356 30.20 -2.65 12.62
C VAL A 356 31.38 -1.77 13.07
N LYS A 357 32.59 -2.34 13.09
CA LYS A 357 33.84 -1.66 13.46
C LYS A 357 34.19 -0.49 12.51
N ALA A 358 34.10 -0.68 11.20
CA ALA A 358 34.47 0.31 10.20
C ALA A 358 33.53 1.53 10.17
N THR A 359 32.26 1.35 10.57
CA THR A 359 31.24 2.42 10.55
C THR A 359 31.03 3.10 11.90
N GLY A 360 31.71 2.64 12.97
CA GLY A 360 31.45 3.09 14.35
C GLY A 360 30.09 2.65 14.92
N SER A 361 29.42 1.73 14.23
CA SER A 361 28.16 1.13 14.71
C SER A 361 28.43 0.21 15.90
N GLN A 362 27.38 -0.15 16.64
CA GLN A 362 27.51 -0.99 17.83
C GLN A 362 26.94 -2.40 17.65
N ALA A 363 25.96 -2.58 16.78
CA ALA A 363 25.44 -3.89 16.41
C ALA A 363 25.24 -3.98 14.89
N GLY A 364 25.10 -5.21 14.39
CA GLY A 364 24.80 -5.46 12.99
C GLY A 364 24.15 -6.81 12.74
N ILE A 365 23.35 -6.86 11.69
CA ILE A 365 22.92 -8.10 11.04
C ILE A 365 23.19 -7.96 9.53
N ASN A 366 23.55 -9.03 8.85
CA ASN A 366 23.66 -8.95 7.39
C ASN A 366 22.27 -8.68 6.76
N GLY A 367 22.24 -7.80 5.76
CA GLY A 367 21.05 -7.63 4.94
C GLY A 367 20.79 -8.88 4.08
N THR A 368 19.63 -8.90 3.42
CA THR A 368 19.32 -9.93 2.42
C THR A 368 19.88 -9.53 1.07
N PHE A 369 20.82 -10.32 0.53
CA PHE A 369 20.47 -11.16 -0.61
C PHE A 369 21.27 -12.46 -0.71
N PHE A 370 20.61 -13.60 -0.46
CA PHE A 370 21.20 -14.92 -0.65
C PHE A 370 20.26 -15.92 -1.32
N ALA A 371 20.36 -15.97 -2.65
CA ALA A 371 20.04 -17.12 -3.48
C ALA A 371 18.73 -17.86 -3.16
N MET A 372 17.61 -17.31 -3.64
CA MET A 372 16.61 -18.21 -4.25
C MET A 372 17.35 -19.11 -5.25
N ALA A 373 17.26 -20.42 -5.12
CA ALA A 373 17.93 -21.34 -6.07
C ALA A 373 17.47 -21.15 -7.53
N ALA A 374 16.32 -20.48 -7.73
CA ALA A 374 15.74 -20.10 -9.01
C ALA A 374 16.03 -18.63 -9.44
N ILE A 375 17.01 -17.95 -8.84
CA ILE A 375 17.54 -16.64 -9.29
C ILE A 375 19.07 -16.68 -9.22
N LYS A 376 19.75 -16.56 -10.37
CA LYS A 376 21.20 -16.37 -10.40
C LYS A 376 21.53 -14.90 -10.14
N SER A 377 22.45 -14.66 -9.21
CA SER A 377 23.27 -13.46 -9.09
C SER A 377 24.72 -13.93 -9.00
N THR A 378 25.63 -13.21 -9.66
CA THR A 378 27.08 -13.48 -9.67
C THR A 378 27.88 -12.25 -9.25
N ASP A 379 27.20 -11.28 -8.66
CA ASP A 379 27.64 -9.94 -8.31
C ASP A 379 27.45 -9.66 -6.80
N ASN A 380 27.88 -8.48 -6.35
CA ASN A 380 27.68 -8.02 -4.96
C ASN A 380 26.39 -7.20 -4.79
N ARG A 381 25.55 -7.12 -5.85
CA ARG A 381 24.32 -6.31 -5.85
C ARG A 381 23.22 -6.94 -5.01
N LEU A 382 22.41 -6.07 -4.40
CA LEU A 382 21.10 -6.43 -3.88
C LEU A 382 20.14 -6.72 -5.06
N VAL A 383 19.07 -7.45 -4.76
CA VAL A 383 17.98 -7.80 -5.67
C VAL A 383 16.68 -7.37 -5.00
N GLY A 384 15.72 -6.88 -5.79
CA GLY A 384 14.82 -5.86 -5.28
C GLY A 384 15.53 -4.50 -5.09
N PRO A 385 14.78 -3.47 -4.69
CA PRO A 385 15.28 -2.11 -4.51
C PRO A 385 16.23 -1.98 -3.32
N SER A 386 17.16 -1.03 -3.43
CA SER A 386 18.08 -0.70 -2.34
C SER A 386 18.46 0.79 -2.29
N LYS A 387 18.68 1.31 -1.08
CA LYS A 387 19.20 2.65 -0.81
C LYS A 387 19.95 2.65 0.52
N THR A 388 21.11 3.30 0.55
CA THR A 388 21.86 3.66 1.77
C THR A 388 21.93 5.18 1.92
N PRO A 389 22.32 5.74 3.09
CA PRO A 389 22.38 7.19 3.29
C PRO A 389 23.36 7.92 2.36
N GLU A 390 24.36 7.21 1.83
CA GLU A 390 25.34 7.73 0.87
C GLU A 390 24.79 7.79 -0.57
N MET A 391 23.69 7.09 -0.87
CA MET A 391 23.06 7.09 -2.20
C MET A 391 22.08 8.24 -2.32
N ALA A 392 22.19 9.06 -3.38
CA ALA A 392 21.25 10.14 -3.65
C ALA A 392 19.80 9.61 -3.85
N GLU A 393 19.67 8.60 -4.70
CA GLU A 393 18.40 7.99 -5.13
C GLU A 393 18.36 6.49 -4.79
N VAL A 394 17.16 5.90 -4.77
CA VAL A 394 16.98 4.44 -4.72
C VAL A 394 17.50 3.79 -6.00
N LEU A 395 18.16 2.64 -5.86
CA LEU A 395 18.49 1.73 -6.96
C LEU A 395 17.37 0.67 -7.10
N PRO A 396 16.43 0.80 -8.07
CA PRO A 396 15.35 -0.18 -8.28
C PRO A 396 15.85 -1.47 -8.95
N ASP A 397 15.06 -2.54 -8.86
CA ASP A 397 15.33 -3.79 -9.59
C ASP A 397 14.72 -3.75 -11.01
N MET A 398 15.56 -3.48 -12.01
CA MET A 398 15.15 -3.38 -13.42
C MET A 398 15.07 -4.74 -14.15
N GLU A 399 15.33 -5.88 -13.48
CA GLU A 399 15.30 -7.20 -14.10
C GLU A 399 13.86 -7.76 -14.11
N THR A 400 13.13 -7.47 -15.19
CA THR A 400 11.71 -7.80 -15.33
C THR A 400 11.42 -9.30 -15.20
N THR A 401 12.37 -10.19 -15.49
CA THR A 401 12.18 -11.64 -15.31
C THR A 401 12.12 -12.07 -13.83
N ARG A 402 12.61 -11.22 -12.90
CA ARG A 402 12.50 -11.42 -11.45
C ARG A 402 11.20 -10.85 -10.87
N TRP A 403 10.59 -9.84 -11.49
CA TRP A 403 9.43 -9.11 -10.95
C TRP A 403 8.30 -10.00 -10.40
N PRO A 404 7.86 -11.11 -11.05
CA PRO A 404 6.83 -11.98 -10.51
C PRO A 404 7.20 -12.72 -9.21
N LYS A 405 8.49 -12.78 -8.85
CA LYS A 405 9.01 -13.35 -7.60
C LYS A 405 9.27 -12.29 -6.52
N LEU A 406 9.30 -11.01 -6.89
CA LEU A 406 9.60 -9.86 -6.02
C LEU A 406 8.34 -9.09 -5.62
N ARG A 407 7.30 -9.09 -6.48
CA ARG A 407 5.98 -8.51 -6.19
C ARG A 407 5.49 -8.98 -4.82
N ASN A 408 4.91 -8.05 -4.05
CA ASN A 408 4.31 -8.28 -2.73
C ASN A 408 5.28 -8.67 -1.60
N ARG A 409 6.60 -8.70 -1.84
CA ARG A 409 7.58 -8.77 -0.75
C ARG A 409 7.55 -7.48 0.08
N PRO A 410 7.83 -7.53 1.38
CA PRO A 410 7.87 -6.33 2.20
C PRO A 410 9.07 -5.45 1.81
N LEU A 411 8.78 -4.32 1.16
CA LEU A 411 9.72 -3.22 1.00
C LEU A 411 9.81 -2.51 2.34
N VAL A 412 10.98 -2.54 2.97
CA VAL A 412 11.26 -1.82 4.22
C VAL A 412 11.96 -0.51 3.89
N MET A 413 11.47 0.58 4.47
CA MET A 413 12.02 1.93 4.32
C MET A 413 12.14 2.57 5.71
N TRP A 414 13.18 3.38 5.94
CA TRP A 414 13.25 4.25 7.10
C TRP A 414 14.04 5.53 6.84
N GLY A 415 13.90 6.47 7.77
CA GLY A 415 14.55 7.77 7.81
C GLY A 415 14.78 8.19 9.26
N PRO A 416 15.19 9.45 9.52
CA PRO A 416 15.56 9.91 10.86
C PRO A 416 14.42 9.93 11.89
N TYR A 417 13.17 9.89 11.44
CA TYR A 417 11.98 10.08 12.30
C TYR A 417 11.00 8.90 12.31
N GLY A 418 11.12 7.97 11.36
CA GLY A 418 10.09 6.96 11.11
C GLY A 418 10.56 5.77 10.30
N ALA A 419 9.66 4.79 10.19
CA ALA A 419 9.81 3.62 9.35
C ALA A 419 8.50 3.29 8.66
N ALA A 420 8.60 2.67 7.49
CA ALA A 420 7.46 2.14 6.78
C ALA A 420 7.76 0.77 6.14
N ILE A 421 6.73 -0.07 6.04
CA ILE A 421 6.77 -1.37 5.37
C ILE A 421 5.56 -1.49 4.46
N TYR A 422 5.77 -1.81 3.18
CA TYR A 422 4.73 -1.91 2.16
C TYR A 422 4.90 -3.14 1.25
N PRO A 423 3.84 -3.60 0.55
CA PRO A 423 3.93 -4.65 -0.47
C PRO A 423 4.58 -4.09 -1.76
N TYR A 424 5.79 -4.53 -2.08
CA TYR A 424 6.57 -4.03 -3.22
C TYR A 424 5.90 -4.29 -4.57
N GLN A 425 5.76 -3.24 -5.40
CA GLN A 425 5.21 -3.33 -6.76
C GLN A 425 6.28 -3.01 -7.82
N PRO A 426 7.07 -4.00 -8.27
CA PRO A 426 8.22 -3.74 -9.15
C PRO A 426 7.89 -3.14 -10.52
N ALA A 427 6.63 -3.22 -10.98
CA ALA A 427 6.21 -2.67 -12.26
C ALA A 427 6.03 -1.14 -12.22
N THR A 428 5.57 -0.58 -11.10
CA THR A 428 5.36 0.86 -10.91
C THR A 428 6.51 1.52 -10.15
N MET A 429 7.23 0.79 -9.30
CA MET A 429 8.30 1.33 -8.47
C MET A 429 9.67 1.36 -9.18
N VAL A 430 9.72 1.99 -10.36
CA VAL A 430 10.94 2.07 -11.21
C VAL A 430 11.69 3.40 -11.09
N GLN A 431 11.21 4.33 -10.27
CA GLN A 431 11.83 5.65 -9.99
C GLN A 431 11.91 5.91 -8.48
N ASP A 432 12.91 6.68 -8.02
CA ASP A 432 13.10 7.11 -6.61
C ASP A 432 11.83 7.71 -5.99
N ARG A 433 11.02 8.39 -6.80
CA ARG A 433 9.77 9.02 -6.42
C ARG A 433 8.74 8.06 -5.82
N ALA A 434 8.54 6.88 -6.42
CA ALA A 434 7.55 5.90 -5.97
C ALA A 434 7.81 5.45 -4.51
N TYR A 435 9.09 5.42 -4.11
CA TYR A 435 9.52 5.13 -2.75
C TYR A 435 9.24 6.31 -1.80
N ARG A 436 9.47 7.55 -2.26
CA ARG A 436 9.20 8.77 -1.48
C ARG A 436 7.73 9.06 -1.24
N GLU A 437 6.81 8.57 -2.07
CA GLU A 437 5.38 8.59 -1.76
C GLU A 437 5.05 7.73 -0.54
N GLY A 438 5.71 6.57 -0.44
CA GLY A 438 5.66 5.71 0.74
C GLY A 438 6.29 6.36 1.97
N MET A 439 7.51 6.90 1.84
CA MET A 439 8.21 7.64 2.90
C MET A 439 9.16 8.72 2.36
N LEU A 440 8.83 10.00 2.61
CA LEU A 440 9.48 11.15 1.96
C LEU A 440 10.91 11.44 2.48
N ASP A 441 11.12 11.31 3.79
CA ASP A 441 12.40 11.50 4.50
C ASP A 441 13.29 10.23 4.54
N MET A 442 12.93 9.21 3.76
CA MET A 442 13.67 7.94 3.66
C MET A 442 15.15 8.14 3.30
N THR A 443 16.03 7.67 4.19
CA THR A 443 17.47 7.53 3.97
C THR A 443 17.84 6.14 3.48
N ASP A 444 17.06 5.13 3.84
CA ASP A 444 17.41 3.71 3.71
C ASP A 444 16.24 2.88 3.18
N CYS A 445 16.52 1.92 2.29
CA CYS A 445 15.55 0.89 1.95
C CYS A 445 16.17 -0.45 1.54
N PHE A 446 15.45 -1.54 1.78
CA PHE A 446 15.74 -2.86 1.23
C PHE A 446 14.47 -3.71 1.04
N LEU A 447 14.56 -4.77 0.23
CA LEU A 447 13.48 -5.74 0.05
C LEU A 447 13.64 -6.97 0.95
N GLY A 448 12.67 -7.22 1.83
CA GLY A 448 12.62 -8.41 2.69
C GLY A 448 12.25 -9.69 1.95
N GLY A 449 12.56 -10.83 2.56
CA GLY A 449 12.29 -12.16 2.02
C GLY A 449 10.84 -12.64 2.15
N ALA A 450 10.18 -12.27 3.25
CA ALA A 450 8.77 -12.51 3.59
C ALA A 450 8.37 -11.65 4.81
N TRP A 451 7.07 -11.38 5.02
CA TRP A 451 6.56 -10.73 6.23
C TRP A 451 6.19 -11.81 7.27
N LEU A 452 6.75 -11.75 8.48
CA LEU A 452 6.63 -12.76 9.53
C LEU A 452 5.68 -12.36 10.66
N VAL A 453 5.73 -11.11 11.10
CA VAL A 453 4.88 -10.54 12.17
C VAL A 453 4.44 -9.15 11.73
N HIS A 454 3.19 -8.79 12.04
CA HIS A 454 2.61 -7.48 11.74
C HIS A 454 1.62 -7.07 12.82
N GLN A 455 1.68 -5.82 13.31
CA GLN A 455 0.87 -5.31 14.42
C GLN A 455 0.87 -6.26 15.64
N GLY A 456 2.00 -6.92 15.92
CA GLY A 456 2.16 -7.90 16.99
C GLY A 456 1.55 -9.29 16.71
N MET A 457 1.00 -9.52 15.51
CA MET A 457 0.39 -10.80 15.12
C MET A 457 1.28 -11.62 14.19
N ALA A 458 1.56 -12.87 14.58
CA ALA A 458 2.28 -13.83 13.76
C ALA A 458 1.51 -14.21 12.49
N ARG A 459 2.20 -14.25 11.35
CA ARG A 459 1.61 -14.60 10.05
C ARG A 459 1.40 -16.10 9.88
N THR A 460 0.31 -16.50 9.24
CA THR A 460 0.10 -17.92 8.86
C THR A 460 1.04 -18.32 7.73
N ARG A 461 1.20 -19.64 7.54
CA ARG A 461 1.96 -20.23 6.44
C ARG A 461 1.59 -19.65 5.07
N GLU A 462 0.31 -19.44 4.83
CA GLU A 462 -0.25 -18.93 3.57
C GLU A 462 0.12 -17.45 3.36
N GLN A 463 0.14 -16.65 4.43
CA GLN A 463 0.51 -15.23 4.39
C GLN A 463 2.02 -15.03 4.19
N ILE A 464 2.85 -15.87 4.84
CA ILE A 464 4.31 -15.88 4.61
C ILE A 464 4.61 -16.28 3.15
N LEU A 465 3.91 -17.30 2.62
CA LEU A 465 4.06 -17.75 1.23
C LEU A 465 3.49 -16.79 0.17
N ALA A 466 2.66 -15.82 0.55
CA ALA A 466 2.13 -14.80 -0.35
C ALA A 466 3.02 -13.56 -0.47
N THR A 467 3.81 -13.29 0.59
CA THR A 467 4.76 -12.17 0.66
C THR A 467 6.22 -12.62 0.46
N GLY A 468 6.45 -13.88 0.09
CA GLY A 468 7.78 -14.46 -0.05
C GLY A 468 7.84 -15.70 -0.94
N SER A 469 9.05 -16.21 -1.19
CA SER A 469 9.27 -17.40 -2.02
C SER A 469 9.15 -18.71 -1.22
N SER A 470 9.02 -19.86 -1.90
CA SER A 470 8.75 -21.17 -1.27
C SER A 470 9.83 -21.63 -0.27
N ASP A 471 11.07 -21.16 -0.43
CA ASP A 471 12.24 -21.37 0.41
C ASP A 471 12.19 -20.59 1.74
N SER A 472 11.33 -19.58 1.85
CA SER A 472 10.96 -18.98 3.14
C SER A 472 10.39 -20.02 4.12
N MET A 473 9.91 -21.17 3.64
CA MET A 473 9.35 -22.25 4.46
C MET A 473 10.30 -23.41 4.74
N ASP A 474 11.56 -23.33 4.33
CA ASP A 474 12.59 -24.31 4.68
C ASP A 474 12.85 -24.35 6.19
N TYR A 475 13.36 -25.48 6.69
CA TYR A 475 13.82 -25.62 8.08
C TYR A 475 15.31 -25.29 8.14
N ARG A 476 15.65 -24.09 8.61
CA ARG A 476 17.03 -23.58 8.74
C ARG A 476 17.10 -22.48 9.81
N ARG A 477 18.30 -22.05 10.22
CA ARG A 477 18.45 -20.84 11.06
C ARG A 477 17.84 -19.65 10.32
N ARG A 478 17.09 -18.80 11.03
CA ARG A 478 16.36 -17.66 10.47
C ARG A 478 16.87 -16.35 11.05
N ALA A 479 16.68 -15.27 10.29
CA ALA A 479 17.15 -13.93 10.60
C ALA A 479 16.05 -12.92 10.21
N PHE A 480 15.90 -11.84 10.97
CA PHE A 480 14.90 -10.81 10.71
C PHE A 480 15.38 -9.40 11.09
N PHE A 481 14.70 -8.41 10.51
CA PHE A 481 14.71 -7.02 10.94
C PHE A 481 13.26 -6.54 11.08
N GLY A 482 13.02 -5.53 11.90
CA GLY A 482 11.70 -4.91 12.05
C GLY A 482 11.65 -3.99 13.27
N PHE A 483 10.48 -3.94 13.92
CA PHE A 483 10.20 -3.00 15.01
C PHE A 483 9.44 -3.67 16.16
N ASP A 484 9.72 -3.26 17.40
CA ASP A 484 8.94 -3.67 18.57
C ASP A 484 7.68 -2.81 18.77
N MET A 485 6.87 -3.11 19.78
CA MET A 485 5.62 -2.37 20.08
C MET A 485 5.83 -0.90 20.45
N ASP A 486 7.05 -0.49 20.81
CA ASP A 486 7.42 0.91 21.09
C ASP A 486 7.95 1.63 19.82
N GLY A 487 8.02 0.95 18.68
CA GLY A 487 8.62 1.48 17.45
C GLY A 487 10.16 1.50 17.46
N ARG A 488 10.80 0.77 18.38
CA ARG A 488 12.28 0.66 18.41
C ARG A 488 12.72 -0.32 17.32
N PRO A 489 13.83 -0.06 16.61
CA PRO A 489 14.40 -1.04 15.68
C PRO A 489 14.76 -2.32 16.42
N ILE A 490 14.48 -3.46 15.80
CA ILE A 490 14.92 -4.77 16.28
C ILE A 490 15.53 -5.58 15.14
N CYS A 491 16.68 -6.21 15.40
CA CYS A 491 17.24 -7.25 14.57
C CYS A 491 17.49 -8.51 15.39
N GLY A 492 17.49 -9.66 14.74
CA GLY A 492 17.73 -10.90 15.46
C GLY A 492 17.78 -12.13 14.58
N ALA A 493 18.18 -13.24 15.19
CA ALA A 493 18.34 -14.52 14.51
C ALA A 493 18.11 -15.71 15.47
N THR A 494 17.86 -16.88 14.90
CA THR A 494 17.71 -18.14 15.64
C THR A 494 19.04 -18.88 15.69
N TYR A 495 19.42 -19.34 16.89
CA TYR A 495 20.61 -20.16 17.11
C TYR A 495 20.42 -21.60 16.59
N ASN A 496 19.19 -22.10 16.67
CA ASN A 496 18.78 -23.39 16.09
C ASN A 496 18.00 -23.21 14.77
N SER A 497 17.90 -24.28 13.98
CA SER A 497 17.04 -24.28 12.78
C SER A 497 15.56 -24.39 13.13
N VAL A 498 14.72 -23.62 12.44
CA VAL A 498 13.26 -23.54 12.68
C VAL A 498 12.50 -23.34 11.37
N THR A 499 11.16 -23.45 11.40
CA THR A 499 10.30 -22.96 10.31
C THR A 499 9.97 -21.48 10.50
N SER A 500 9.66 -20.77 9.42
CA SER A 500 9.24 -19.36 9.52
C SER A 500 7.88 -19.18 10.21
N GLU A 501 7.00 -20.20 10.23
CA GLU A 501 5.79 -20.21 11.06
C GLU A 501 6.14 -20.19 12.56
N GLN A 502 7.05 -21.07 12.99
CA GLN A 502 7.50 -21.16 14.39
C GLN A 502 8.23 -19.88 14.81
N PHE A 503 9.05 -19.33 13.91
CA PHE A 503 9.77 -18.07 14.13
C PHE A 503 8.80 -16.89 14.25
N ALA A 504 7.78 -16.79 13.39
CA ALA A 504 6.74 -15.76 13.47
C ALA A 504 6.02 -15.75 14.83
N VAL A 505 5.59 -16.92 15.31
CA VAL A 505 4.95 -17.06 16.65
C VAL A 505 5.91 -16.60 17.75
N SER A 506 7.14 -17.09 17.74
CA SER A 506 8.15 -16.79 18.76
C SER A 506 8.54 -15.31 18.82
N LEU A 507 8.49 -14.59 17.69
CA LEU A 507 8.73 -13.15 17.62
C LEU A 507 7.52 -12.35 18.14
N ALA A 508 6.29 -12.72 17.76
CA ALA A 508 5.07 -12.10 18.26
C ALA A 508 4.97 -12.21 19.80
N GLU A 509 5.28 -13.38 20.37
CA GLU A 509 5.33 -13.59 21.83
C GLU A 509 6.41 -12.76 22.54
N LYS A 510 7.42 -12.25 21.81
CA LYS A 510 8.47 -11.36 22.34
C LYS A 510 8.23 -9.88 22.05
N GLY A 511 6.98 -9.50 21.80
CA GLY A 511 6.58 -8.09 21.65
C GLY A 511 7.17 -7.43 20.40
N VAL A 512 7.45 -8.22 19.36
CA VAL A 512 7.81 -7.70 18.04
C VAL A 512 6.53 -7.29 17.33
N SER A 513 6.41 -6.01 16.98
CA SER A 513 5.26 -5.49 16.25
C SER A 513 5.34 -5.89 14.77
N GLU A 514 6.51 -5.66 14.16
CA GLU A 514 6.80 -5.95 12.76
C GLU A 514 8.06 -6.80 12.63
N ALA A 515 8.02 -7.81 11.76
CA ALA A 515 9.19 -8.61 11.43
C ALA A 515 9.23 -8.99 9.95
N VAL A 516 10.33 -8.67 9.26
CA VAL A 516 10.61 -9.14 7.89
C VAL A 516 11.79 -10.12 7.89
N LEU A 517 11.63 -11.23 7.17
CA LEU A 517 12.65 -12.27 7.03
C LEU A 517 13.82 -11.76 6.18
N LEU A 518 15.05 -11.76 6.70
CA LEU A 518 16.28 -11.36 5.99
C LEU A 518 16.89 -12.51 5.17
N ASP A 519 16.07 -13.33 4.51
CA ASP A 519 16.35 -14.75 4.24
C ASP A 519 17.78 -15.03 3.71
N SER A 520 18.61 -15.52 4.62
CA SER A 520 20.02 -15.80 4.37
C SER A 520 20.51 -16.90 5.29
N GLY A 521 19.72 -17.96 5.51
CA GLY A 521 19.93 -18.91 6.62
C GLY A 521 21.28 -19.64 6.70
N PHE A 522 22.15 -19.54 5.68
CA PHE A 522 23.59 -19.87 5.77
C PHE A 522 24.51 -18.65 5.90
N SER A 523 24.20 -17.50 5.30
CA SER A 523 25.04 -16.28 5.41
C SER A 523 24.68 -15.40 6.61
N THR A 524 23.68 -15.77 7.41
CA THR A 524 23.22 -15.04 8.60
C THR A 524 24.37 -14.81 9.56
N SER A 525 24.50 -13.58 10.07
CA SER A 525 25.44 -13.22 11.12
C SER A 525 24.88 -12.03 11.92
N LEU A 526 24.54 -12.27 13.19
CA LEU A 526 24.09 -11.25 14.15
C LEU A 526 25.25 -10.93 15.10
N VAL A 527 25.56 -9.64 15.26
CA VAL A 527 26.78 -9.16 15.93
C VAL A 527 26.49 -8.03 16.92
N LEU A 528 27.15 -8.05 18.09
CA LEU A 528 27.23 -6.92 19.04
C LEU A 528 28.69 -6.58 19.36
N GLY A 529 29.14 -5.41 18.91
CA GLY A 529 30.55 -5.02 18.85
C GLY A 529 31.29 -5.86 17.82
N GLU A 530 32.29 -6.63 18.26
CA GLU A 530 33.02 -7.59 17.43
C GLU A 530 32.49 -9.03 17.55
N LYS A 531 31.50 -9.27 18.44
CA LYS A 531 31.10 -10.61 18.89
C LYS A 531 29.94 -11.17 18.08
N ILE A 532 30.08 -12.37 17.53
CA ILE A 532 29.03 -13.07 16.78
C ILE A 532 28.11 -13.81 17.76
N LEU A 533 26.82 -13.51 17.73
CA LEU A 533 25.81 -14.03 18.68
C LEU A 533 24.94 -15.13 18.06
N ALA A 534 24.76 -15.10 16.73
CA ALA A 534 24.10 -16.14 15.95
C ALA A 534 24.68 -16.16 14.53
N SER A 535 24.88 -17.36 13.97
CA SER A 535 25.42 -17.53 12.61
C SER A 535 24.73 -18.66 11.86
N GLY A 536 24.48 -18.43 10.56
CA GLY A 536 23.99 -19.43 9.62
C GLY A 536 25.07 -20.39 9.11
N HIS A 537 26.35 -20.02 9.20
CA HIS A 537 27.47 -20.83 8.72
C HIS A 537 28.63 -20.74 9.71
N SER A 538 28.68 -21.72 10.59
CA SER A 538 29.75 -21.96 11.56
C SER A 538 30.65 -23.08 11.04
N SER A 539 31.68 -22.74 10.26
CA SER A 539 32.85 -23.62 10.15
C SER A 539 33.84 -23.28 11.28
N PRO A 540 34.69 -24.22 11.74
CA PRO A 540 35.65 -23.97 12.82
C PRO A 540 36.54 -22.75 12.56
N ASP A 541 36.98 -22.59 11.31
CA ASP A 541 37.91 -21.54 10.88
C ASP A 541 37.21 -20.26 10.40
N ASN A 542 35.90 -20.31 10.18
CA ASN A 542 35.12 -19.17 9.71
C ASN A 542 33.69 -19.18 10.30
N PRO A 543 33.45 -18.47 11.43
CA PRO A 543 32.16 -18.46 12.12
C PRO A 543 31.10 -17.58 11.43
N SER A 544 31.43 -16.83 10.37
CA SER A 544 30.49 -15.94 9.67
C SER A 544 30.91 -15.70 8.22
N ARG A 545 30.09 -16.12 7.26
CA ARG A 545 30.37 -15.88 5.83
C ARG A 545 30.54 -14.38 5.52
N PRO A 546 31.57 -13.96 4.77
CA PRO A 546 31.70 -12.57 4.32
C PRO A 546 30.58 -12.12 3.36
N ILE A 547 30.09 -10.91 3.57
CA ILE A 547 28.90 -10.29 2.97
C ILE A 547 29.22 -8.85 2.51
N PRO A 548 28.60 -8.34 1.43
CA PRO A 548 28.82 -6.98 0.94
C PRO A 548 27.74 -5.98 1.44
N HIS A 549 26.80 -6.38 2.30
CA HIS A 549 25.70 -5.52 2.75
C HIS A 549 25.21 -5.87 4.17
N ALA A 550 24.98 -4.86 5.00
CA ALA A 550 24.49 -5.04 6.38
C ALA A 550 23.44 -4.00 6.77
N ILE A 551 22.61 -4.36 7.75
CA ILE A 551 21.81 -3.44 8.55
C ILE A 551 22.55 -3.29 9.88
N LEU A 552 22.97 -2.08 10.20
CA LEU A 552 23.79 -1.74 11.36
C LEU A 552 23.00 -0.84 12.31
N LEU A 553 23.28 -0.93 13.62
CA LEU A 553 22.65 -0.11 14.66
C LEU A 553 23.69 0.81 15.30
N LYS A 554 23.43 2.12 15.27
CA LYS A 554 24.25 3.17 15.90
C LYS A 554 23.58 3.64 17.21
N GLY A 555 24.34 3.85 18.27
CA GLY A 555 23.82 4.26 19.58
C GLY A 555 24.80 3.96 20.72
N GLU A 556 24.31 3.94 21.96
CA GLU A 556 25.02 3.42 23.13
C GLU A 556 24.51 2.01 23.44
N VAL A 557 25.38 1.10 23.90
CA VAL A 557 24.99 -0.26 24.37
C VAL A 557 24.88 -0.25 25.89
N ASP A 558 23.88 -0.94 26.45
CA ASP A 558 23.80 -1.11 27.90
C ASP A 558 24.81 -2.17 28.42
N LYS A 559 25.29 -1.99 29.65
CA LYS A 559 26.36 -2.81 30.22
C LYS A 559 25.96 -4.27 30.50
N ALA A 560 24.69 -4.56 30.79
CA ALA A 560 24.24 -5.93 30.96
C ALA A 560 24.23 -6.67 29.62
N SER A 561 23.84 -5.98 28.54
CA SER A 561 23.92 -6.47 27.17
C SER A 561 25.36 -6.73 26.70
N GLU A 562 26.30 -5.86 27.07
CA GLU A 562 27.73 -6.10 26.79
C GLU A 562 28.25 -7.38 27.44
N GLU A 563 27.91 -7.64 28.71
CA GLU A 563 28.33 -8.83 29.45
C GLU A 563 27.62 -10.10 28.98
N LEU A 564 26.31 -10.04 28.69
CA LEU A 564 25.57 -11.17 28.12
C LEU A 564 26.14 -11.56 26.74
N ALA A 565 26.50 -10.58 25.91
CA ALA A 565 27.15 -10.83 24.63
C ALA A 565 28.55 -11.44 24.74
N LYS A 566 29.32 -11.19 25.82
CA LYS A 566 30.61 -11.88 26.08
C LYS A 566 30.41 -13.36 26.45
N LYS A 567 29.26 -13.69 27.04
CA LYS A 567 28.89 -15.04 27.48
C LYS A 567 28.35 -15.89 26.32
N ASP A 568 27.57 -15.29 25.44
CA ASP A 568 26.87 -15.98 24.34
C ASP A 568 27.61 -15.89 22.97
N GLU A 569 28.82 -15.34 22.96
CA GLU A 569 29.71 -15.24 21.79
C GLU A 569 30.07 -16.62 21.21
N ILE A 570 29.74 -16.84 19.94
CA ILE A 570 30.18 -18.01 19.15
C ILE A 570 31.67 -17.85 18.82
N LYS A 571 32.49 -18.80 19.28
CA LYS A 571 33.94 -18.75 19.12
C LYS A 571 34.44 -19.60 17.95
N ALA A 572 35.57 -19.19 17.37
CA ALA A 572 36.27 -20.03 16.40
C ALA A 572 36.59 -21.39 17.02
N GLY A 573 36.32 -22.46 16.28
CA GLY A 573 36.36 -23.85 16.76
C GLY A 573 35.02 -24.41 17.27
N GLU A 574 34.02 -23.58 17.58
CA GLU A 574 32.72 -24.08 18.08
C GLU A 574 31.80 -24.51 16.92
N VAL A 575 31.67 -25.82 16.74
CA VAL A 575 30.77 -26.41 15.73
C VAL A 575 29.32 -26.32 16.22
N VAL A 576 28.62 -25.25 15.84
CA VAL A 576 27.16 -25.19 15.99
C VAL A 576 26.52 -26.11 14.94
N ALA A 577 26.29 -27.37 15.32
CA ALA A 577 25.88 -28.44 14.41
C ALA A 577 24.62 -28.12 13.56
N GLU A 578 24.53 -28.72 12.37
CA GLU A 578 23.33 -28.62 11.55
C GLU A 578 22.16 -29.40 12.19
N ASP A 579 21.15 -28.68 12.66
CA ASP A 579 19.90 -29.25 13.16
C ASP A 579 19.15 -29.97 12.04
N ALA A 580 19.23 -31.30 12.01
CA ALA A 580 18.47 -32.11 11.06
C ALA A 580 16.95 -31.90 11.25
N PRO A 581 16.17 -31.70 10.16
CA PRO A 581 14.75 -31.40 10.28
C PRO A 581 13.97 -32.53 10.96
N PRO A 582 13.01 -32.21 11.84
CA PRO A 582 12.28 -33.21 12.61
C PRO A 582 11.58 -34.21 11.68
N LYS A 583 11.87 -35.50 11.88
CA LYS A 583 11.39 -36.60 11.01
C LYS A 583 9.87 -36.55 10.88
N ARG A 584 9.36 -36.09 9.73
CA ARG A 584 7.93 -36.04 9.39
C ARG A 584 7.28 -37.39 9.74
N ARG A 585 6.48 -37.41 10.82
CA ARG A 585 5.63 -38.56 11.16
C ARG A 585 4.68 -38.80 9.99
N ARG A 586 4.99 -39.78 9.14
CA ARG A 586 4.07 -40.28 8.12
C ARG A 586 2.76 -40.68 8.83
N ARG A 587 1.72 -39.84 8.72
CA ARG A 587 0.34 -40.28 8.96
C ARG A 587 0.11 -41.48 8.04
N ARG A 588 0.17 -42.69 8.58
CA ARG A 588 -0.32 -43.89 7.89
C ARG A 588 -1.80 -43.63 7.63
N ARG A 589 -2.15 -43.30 6.37
CA ARG A 589 -3.48 -43.62 5.87
C ARG A 589 -3.63 -45.13 6.11
N ARG A 590 -4.57 -45.51 6.97
CA ARG A 590 -5.18 -46.84 6.85
C ARG A 590 -5.99 -46.79 5.56
N ASN A 591 -5.86 -47.83 4.75
CA ASN A 591 -6.74 -48.07 3.61
C ASN A 591 -8.15 -48.37 4.12
#